data_AF-A0A951UW65-F1
#
_entry.id   AF-A0A951UW65-F1
#
_cell.length_a   1.000
_cell.length_b   1.000
_cell.length_c   1.000
_cell.angle_alpha   90.00
_cell.angle_beta   90.00
_cell.angle_gamma   90.00
#
_symmetry.space_group_name_H-M   'P 1'
#
loop_
_entity.id
_entity.type
_entity.pdbx_description
1 polymer ?
#
loop_
_entity_poly.entity_id
_entity_poly.type
_entity_poly.pdbx_seq_one_letter_code
_entity_poly.pdbx_strand_id
1 'polypeptide(L)'
;MPTALTNSTDNIFTISGGSGKPKLSISLTGKSSTSVNELGVFAVDDAQGRINGIAPGAAGYTEAALARSQVVLSPLANVPNGFISDPSRSLEFNNGDRLRFYLVKNSSTDAVRAGQTPLSNVVFSSATSQKVTDLGNSNFTLALEDGTGAADFQDLVVKIQPSNQPLPLGIGLQGKSQAEVIDLRGLTQQVKADFVLNREAGFNNFVGFYKVADESGGIDTNGDGKADLTPGQAGYTQAAVRGRVAGIDLAVSNQGTANFNDKQLTGGSIFAPFLISNGTVDQVLNGQNNQVYFAYLGANSDKADHIRLLGNNIFGFEDLAGGGDFDYNDVTVRVNLSIA
;
A
#
# COMPACT_ATOMS: atom_id res chain seq x y z
N MET A 1 10.91 -24.02 -14.32
CA MET A 1 11.01 -23.02 -15.40
C MET A 1 11.14 -21.64 -14.76
N PRO A 2 12.00 -20.75 -15.28
CA PRO A 2 12.12 -19.37 -14.77
C PRO A 2 10.79 -18.64 -14.89
N THR A 3 10.57 -17.61 -14.07
CA THR A 3 9.39 -16.75 -14.23
C THR A 3 9.44 -16.06 -15.60
N ALA A 4 8.32 -16.05 -16.30
CA ALA A 4 8.15 -15.38 -17.59
C ALA A 4 6.87 -14.56 -17.59
N LEU A 5 6.88 -13.48 -18.38
CA LEU A 5 5.75 -12.57 -18.57
C LEU A 5 5.58 -12.34 -20.07
N THR A 6 4.38 -12.55 -20.59
CA THR A 6 4.04 -12.28 -21.98
C THR A 6 2.85 -11.35 -22.03
N ASN A 7 2.76 -10.54 -23.08
CA ASN A 7 1.60 -9.69 -23.35
C ASN A 7 0.87 -10.29 -24.57
N SER A 8 -0.36 -10.78 -24.36
CA SER A 8 -1.16 -11.41 -25.44
C SER A 8 -2.07 -10.43 -26.17
N THR A 9 -2.39 -9.32 -25.51
CA THR A 9 -3.23 -8.21 -25.96
C THR A 9 -2.75 -7.00 -25.17
N ASP A 10 -2.61 -5.83 -25.78
CA ASP A 10 -1.89 -4.66 -25.24
C ASP A 10 -2.09 -4.40 -23.73
N ASN A 11 -3.23 -4.75 -23.13
CA ASN A 11 -3.56 -4.54 -21.72
C ASN A 11 -3.68 -5.79 -20.81
N ILE A 12 -3.38 -7.02 -21.28
CA ILE A 12 -3.43 -8.26 -20.49
C ILE A 12 -2.12 -9.03 -20.59
N PHE A 13 -1.52 -9.32 -19.45
CA PHE A 13 -0.25 -10.04 -19.33
C PHE A 13 -0.45 -11.43 -18.77
N THR A 14 0.17 -12.46 -19.34
CA THR A 14 0.19 -13.79 -18.74
C THR A 14 1.49 -14.01 -18.00
N ILE A 15 1.41 -14.32 -16.71
CA ILE A 15 2.58 -14.63 -15.89
C ILE A 15 2.68 -16.15 -15.63
N SER A 16 3.88 -16.72 -15.76
CA SER A 16 4.09 -18.17 -15.63
C SER A 16 5.49 -18.50 -15.12
N GLY A 17 5.74 -19.77 -14.77
CA GLY A 17 7.02 -20.27 -14.28
C GLY A 17 7.17 -20.18 -12.77
N GLY A 18 8.38 -19.89 -12.29
CA GLY A 18 8.66 -19.68 -10.86
C GLY A 18 8.28 -20.85 -9.95
N SER A 19 8.40 -22.10 -10.45
CA SER A 19 7.97 -23.30 -9.72
C SER A 19 6.50 -23.26 -9.27
N GLY A 20 5.62 -22.65 -10.07
CA GLY A 20 4.18 -22.54 -9.78
C GLY A 20 3.79 -21.24 -9.08
N LYS A 21 4.77 -20.47 -8.59
CA LYS A 21 4.61 -19.19 -7.89
C LYS A 21 5.47 -18.11 -8.55
N PRO A 22 5.16 -17.74 -9.80
CA PRO A 22 5.89 -16.67 -10.47
C PRO A 22 5.76 -15.34 -9.73
N LYS A 23 6.84 -14.55 -9.75
CA LYS A 23 6.91 -13.25 -9.08
C LYS A 23 7.14 -12.13 -10.07
N LEU A 24 6.52 -10.99 -9.82
CA LEU A 24 6.67 -9.78 -10.59
C LEU A 24 7.28 -8.68 -9.71
N SER A 25 8.31 -8.01 -10.23
CA SER A 25 8.78 -6.75 -9.70
C SER A 25 8.20 -5.62 -10.54
N ILE A 26 7.65 -4.62 -9.87
CA ILE A 26 7.05 -3.42 -10.47
C ILE A 26 7.77 -2.22 -9.87
N SER A 27 8.46 -1.42 -10.69
CA SER A 27 9.21 -0.25 -10.22
C SER A 27 8.64 1.02 -10.85
N LEU A 28 8.46 2.05 -10.03
CA LEU A 28 8.14 3.39 -10.52
C LEU A 28 9.33 3.94 -11.33
N THR A 29 9.06 4.38 -12.55
CA THR A 29 10.09 4.94 -13.46
C THR A 29 9.75 6.34 -13.96
N GLY A 30 8.52 6.81 -13.75
CA GLY A 30 8.10 8.16 -14.11
C GLY A 30 6.74 8.50 -13.52
N LYS A 31 6.51 9.78 -13.28
CA LYS A 31 5.23 10.36 -12.86
C LYS A 31 5.19 11.84 -13.25
N SER A 32 4.05 12.31 -13.74
CA SER A 32 3.77 13.73 -13.96
C SER A 32 2.46 14.20 -13.32
N SER A 33 1.63 13.28 -12.82
CA SER A 33 0.40 13.64 -12.13
C SER A 33 0.70 14.48 -10.88
N THR A 34 -0.12 15.52 -10.68
CA THR A 34 -0.11 16.36 -9.48
C THR A 34 -0.94 15.77 -8.34
N SER A 35 -1.64 14.67 -8.61
CA SER A 35 -2.47 13.94 -7.66
C SER A 35 -1.84 12.61 -7.30
N VAL A 36 -2.18 12.08 -6.12
CA VAL A 36 -1.73 10.74 -5.71
C VAL A 36 -2.74 9.71 -6.20
N ASN A 37 -2.48 9.17 -7.38
CA ASN A 37 -3.21 8.05 -7.95
C ASN A 37 -2.74 6.73 -7.32
N GLU A 38 -3.61 5.72 -7.27
CA GLU A 38 -3.23 4.38 -6.81
C GLU A 38 -3.21 3.39 -7.98
N LEU A 39 -2.06 2.73 -8.18
CA LEU A 39 -1.93 1.64 -9.14
C LEU A 39 -2.29 0.32 -8.47
N GLY A 40 -3.17 -0.45 -9.12
CA GLY A 40 -3.44 -1.82 -8.74
C GLY A 40 -3.38 -2.80 -9.90
N VAL A 41 -3.37 -4.09 -9.56
CA VAL A 41 -3.36 -5.22 -10.49
C VAL A 41 -4.39 -6.26 -10.05
N PHE A 42 -5.02 -6.95 -10.98
CA PHE A 42 -5.96 -8.03 -10.70
C PHE A 42 -5.89 -9.11 -11.77
N ALA A 43 -6.33 -10.32 -11.41
CA ALA A 43 -6.44 -11.43 -12.35
C ALA A 43 -7.75 -11.39 -13.15
N VAL A 44 -7.70 -11.80 -14.42
CA VAL A 44 -8.85 -12.02 -15.30
C VAL A 44 -8.91 -13.49 -15.73
N ASP A 45 -10.12 -13.96 -16.05
CA ASP A 45 -10.37 -15.39 -16.25
C ASP A 45 -10.06 -15.83 -17.69
N ASP A 46 -10.13 -14.91 -18.65
CA ASP A 46 -9.98 -15.18 -20.08
C ASP A 46 -9.19 -14.08 -20.82
N ALA A 47 -8.92 -14.32 -22.10
CA ALA A 47 -8.18 -13.40 -22.97
C ALA A 47 -8.99 -12.14 -23.34
N GLN A 48 -10.29 -12.11 -23.05
CA GLN A 48 -11.14 -10.92 -23.22
C GLN A 48 -11.22 -10.09 -21.93
N GLY A 49 -10.54 -10.51 -20.87
CA GLY A 49 -10.50 -9.81 -19.60
C GLY A 49 -11.75 -10.01 -18.76
N ARG A 50 -12.54 -11.07 -18.96
CA ARG A 50 -13.75 -11.31 -18.16
C ARG A 50 -13.44 -11.72 -16.72
N ILE A 51 -14.39 -11.45 -15.83
CA ILE A 51 -14.38 -11.85 -14.42
C ILE A 51 -15.70 -12.52 -14.10
N ASN A 52 -15.70 -13.82 -13.76
CA ASN A 52 -16.90 -14.61 -13.53
C ASN A 52 -17.92 -14.47 -14.68
N GLY A 53 -17.44 -14.39 -15.92
CA GLY A 53 -18.25 -14.16 -17.12
C GLY A 53 -18.67 -12.69 -17.36
N ILE A 54 -18.40 -11.77 -16.43
CA ILE A 54 -18.69 -10.34 -16.57
C ILE A 54 -17.64 -9.71 -17.48
N ALA A 55 -18.08 -9.07 -18.56
CA ALA A 55 -17.19 -8.39 -19.50
C ALA A 55 -16.71 -7.02 -18.96
N PRO A 56 -15.49 -6.57 -19.34
CA PRO A 56 -15.06 -5.20 -19.06
C PRO A 56 -16.10 -4.16 -19.46
N GLY A 57 -16.42 -3.24 -18.53
CA GLY A 57 -17.41 -2.17 -18.74
C GLY A 57 -18.87 -2.59 -18.48
N ALA A 58 -19.16 -3.87 -18.26
CA ALA A 58 -20.48 -4.30 -17.80
C ALA A 58 -20.69 -3.97 -16.32
N ALA A 59 -21.96 -3.85 -15.91
CA ALA A 59 -22.32 -3.64 -14.51
C ALA A 59 -21.73 -4.75 -13.61
N GLY A 60 -21.17 -4.37 -12.46
CA GLY A 60 -20.52 -5.28 -11.52
C GLY A 60 -19.07 -5.65 -11.86
N TYR A 61 -18.54 -5.23 -13.02
CA TYR A 61 -17.16 -5.56 -13.40
C TYR A 61 -16.14 -4.91 -12.47
N THR A 62 -16.34 -3.63 -12.11
CA THR A 62 -15.39 -2.89 -11.26
C THR A 62 -15.29 -3.54 -9.90
N GLU A 63 -16.42 -3.84 -9.27
CA GLU A 63 -16.51 -4.50 -7.99
C GLU A 63 -15.85 -5.88 -8.02
N ALA A 64 -16.13 -6.67 -9.07
CA ALA A 64 -15.53 -7.99 -9.22
C ALA A 64 -14.00 -7.93 -9.45
N ALA A 65 -13.50 -6.89 -10.14
CA ALA A 65 -12.07 -6.64 -10.29
C ALA A 65 -11.42 -6.25 -8.96
N LEU A 66 -12.01 -5.31 -8.23
CA LEU A 66 -11.49 -4.85 -6.94
C LEU A 66 -11.59 -5.93 -5.85
N ALA A 67 -12.53 -6.87 -5.92
CA ALA A 67 -12.65 -7.96 -4.95
C ALA A 67 -11.44 -8.93 -4.96
N ARG A 68 -10.67 -8.95 -6.06
CA ARG A 68 -9.50 -9.81 -6.23
C ARG A 68 -8.25 -9.05 -6.67
N SER A 69 -8.25 -7.73 -6.46
CA SER A 69 -7.12 -6.88 -6.79
C SER A 69 -6.06 -6.89 -5.68
N GLN A 70 -4.85 -6.55 -6.08
CA GLN A 70 -3.74 -6.20 -5.21
C GLN A 70 -3.32 -4.76 -5.52
N VAL A 71 -3.20 -3.92 -4.49
CA VAL A 71 -2.58 -2.60 -4.62
C VAL A 71 -1.09 -2.78 -4.87
N VAL A 72 -0.61 -2.14 -5.94
CA VAL A 72 0.80 -2.03 -6.25
C VAL A 72 1.36 -0.89 -5.40
N LEU A 73 1.15 0.37 -5.79
CA LEU A 73 1.68 1.53 -5.09
C LEU A 73 0.88 2.80 -5.42
N SER A 74 0.95 3.78 -4.53
CA SER A 74 0.49 5.15 -4.73
C SER A 74 1.70 6.08 -4.88
N PRO A 75 2.08 6.55 -6.08
CA PRO A 75 3.22 7.43 -6.26
C PRO A 75 2.92 8.82 -5.69
N LEU A 76 3.80 9.35 -4.85
CA LEU A 76 3.67 10.71 -4.32
C LEU A 76 3.80 11.75 -5.43
N ALA A 77 2.90 12.73 -5.49
CA ALA A 77 3.00 13.84 -6.43
C ALA A 77 4.17 14.76 -6.07
N ASN A 78 4.24 15.18 -4.80
CA ASN A 78 5.36 15.90 -4.21
C ASN A 78 6.19 14.96 -3.32
N VAL A 79 7.50 14.89 -3.55
CA VAL A 79 8.39 13.90 -2.91
C VAL A 79 9.21 14.60 -1.83
N PRO A 80 9.11 14.18 -0.55
CA PRO A 80 9.82 14.86 0.53
C PRO A 80 11.32 14.57 0.48
N ASN A 81 12.11 15.43 1.12
CA ASN A 81 13.55 15.25 1.27
C ASN A 81 13.88 13.87 1.87
N GLY A 82 14.88 13.18 1.31
CA GLY A 82 15.34 11.88 1.80
C GLY A 82 14.48 10.68 1.39
N PHE A 83 13.37 10.90 0.67
CA PHE A 83 12.60 9.81 0.08
C PHE A 83 13.40 9.09 -1.03
N ILE A 84 13.06 7.83 -1.29
CA ILE A 84 13.76 7.02 -2.29
C ILE A 84 13.33 7.40 -3.72
N SER A 85 14.24 7.27 -4.68
CA SER A 85 13.99 7.66 -6.08
C SER A 85 13.07 6.72 -6.85
N ASP A 86 13.09 5.43 -6.52
CA ASP A 86 12.56 4.35 -7.35
C ASP A 86 11.81 3.33 -6.49
N PRO A 87 10.70 3.74 -5.83
CA PRO A 87 9.89 2.80 -5.08
C PRO A 87 9.42 1.65 -5.97
N SER A 88 9.46 0.45 -5.40
CA SER A 88 9.14 -0.78 -6.10
C SER A 88 8.31 -1.73 -5.25
N ARG A 89 7.61 -2.62 -5.94
CA ARG A 89 6.74 -3.64 -5.37
C ARG A 89 7.08 -4.99 -5.92
N SER A 90 7.03 -5.98 -5.03
CA SER A 90 7.22 -7.39 -5.38
C SER A 90 5.91 -8.11 -5.10
N LEU A 91 5.36 -8.75 -6.12
CA LEU A 91 4.10 -9.49 -6.04
C LEU A 91 4.32 -10.94 -6.47
N GLU A 92 3.57 -11.85 -5.89
CA GLU A 92 3.55 -13.27 -6.26
C GLU A 92 2.16 -13.64 -6.79
N PHE A 93 2.15 -14.44 -7.85
CA PHE A 93 0.94 -14.85 -8.56
C PHE A 93 0.90 -16.37 -8.70
N ASN A 94 -0.22 -16.89 -9.18
CA ASN A 94 -0.30 -18.29 -9.60
C ASN A 94 0.19 -18.43 -11.04
N ASN A 95 0.75 -19.60 -11.34
CA ASN A 95 1.20 -19.91 -12.69
C ASN A 95 0.03 -19.90 -13.69
N GLY A 96 0.12 -19.04 -14.70
CA GLY A 96 -0.89 -18.88 -15.74
C GLY A 96 -1.87 -17.74 -15.48
N ASP A 97 -1.73 -17.00 -14.37
CA ASP A 97 -2.56 -15.83 -14.10
C ASP A 97 -2.46 -14.82 -15.25
N ARG A 98 -3.63 -14.31 -15.66
CA ARG A 98 -3.76 -13.23 -16.63
C ARG A 98 -3.99 -11.93 -15.87
N LEU A 99 -3.05 -11.02 -15.94
CA LEU A 99 -2.98 -9.80 -15.14
C LEU A 99 -3.44 -8.60 -15.97
N ARG A 100 -4.30 -7.79 -15.38
CA ARG A 100 -4.71 -6.48 -15.88
C ARG A 100 -4.52 -5.43 -14.79
N PHE A 101 -4.23 -4.19 -15.19
CA PHE A 101 -3.93 -3.08 -14.28
C PHE A 101 -5.09 -2.08 -14.22
N TYR A 102 -5.12 -1.28 -13.17
CA TYR A 102 -6.04 -0.16 -13.02
C TYR A 102 -5.41 0.97 -12.22
N LEU A 103 -5.93 2.17 -12.41
CA LEU A 103 -5.68 3.33 -11.56
C LEU A 103 -6.94 3.66 -10.76
N VAL A 104 -6.77 4.10 -9.52
CA VAL A 104 -7.78 4.89 -8.80
C VAL A 104 -7.32 6.34 -8.79
N LYS A 105 -8.14 7.22 -9.35
CA LYS A 105 -7.80 8.65 -9.51
C LYS A 105 -7.88 9.38 -8.18
N ASN A 106 -6.77 10.03 -7.80
CA ASN A 106 -6.62 10.86 -6.59
C ASN A 106 -7.31 10.24 -5.34
N SER A 107 -7.19 8.91 -5.18
CA SER A 107 -7.90 8.13 -4.15
C SER A 107 -7.32 6.71 -4.05
N SER A 108 -7.89 5.84 -3.20
CA SER A 108 -7.49 4.43 -3.01
C SER A 108 -8.58 3.47 -3.42
N THR A 109 -8.17 2.23 -3.65
CA THR A 109 -9.04 1.07 -3.76
C THR A 109 -9.89 0.88 -2.50
N ASP A 110 -9.34 1.14 -1.31
CA ASP A 110 -10.10 1.00 -0.07
C ASP A 110 -11.17 2.08 0.08
N ALA A 111 -10.88 3.33 -0.31
CA ALA A 111 -11.90 4.37 -0.38
C ALA A 111 -13.02 4.03 -1.39
N VAL A 112 -12.69 3.40 -2.52
CA VAL A 112 -13.69 2.91 -3.49
C VAL A 112 -14.54 1.79 -2.88
N ARG A 113 -13.91 0.77 -2.27
CA ARG A 113 -14.62 -0.36 -1.62
C ARG A 113 -15.52 0.12 -0.47
N ALA A 114 -15.08 1.14 0.27
CA ALA A 114 -15.86 1.75 1.35
C ALA A 114 -16.98 2.69 0.86
N GLY A 115 -17.11 2.90 -0.46
CA GLY A 115 -18.13 3.79 -1.05
C GLY A 115 -17.85 5.28 -0.86
N GLN A 116 -16.65 5.65 -0.42
CA GLN A 116 -16.22 7.05 -0.26
C GLN A 116 -15.77 7.65 -1.60
N THR A 117 -15.30 6.80 -2.51
CA THR A 117 -14.92 7.18 -3.87
C THR A 117 -15.80 6.48 -4.89
N PRO A 118 -16.38 7.20 -5.87
CA PRO A 118 -17.20 6.59 -6.90
C PRO A 118 -16.43 5.56 -7.74
N LEU A 119 -17.11 4.49 -8.17
CA LEU A 119 -16.55 3.48 -9.07
C LEU A 119 -16.05 4.07 -10.41
N SER A 120 -16.58 5.22 -10.83
CA SER A 120 -16.12 5.96 -12.02
C SER A 120 -14.71 6.54 -11.89
N ASN A 121 -14.14 6.55 -10.68
CA ASN A 121 -12.74 6.93 -10.48
C ASN A 121 -11.76 5.77 -10.75
N VAL A 122 -12.26 4.57 -11.01
CA VAL A 122 -11.43 3.42 -11.38
C VAL A 122 -11.23 3.41 -12.91
N VAL A 123 -9.99 3.58 -13.34
CA VAL A 123 -9.59 3.56 -14.74
C VAL A 123 -8.88 2.24 -15.03
N PHE A 124 -9.53 1.34 -15.76
CA PHE A 124 -8.91 0.08 -16.17
C PHE A 124 -7.96 0.27 -17.35
N SER A 125 -6.87 -0.50 -17.38
CA SER A 125 -5.93 -0.47 -18.50
C SER A 125 -6.60 -0.88 -19.81
N SER A 126 -6.37 -0.09 -20.85
CA SER A 126 -6.88 -0.27 -22.21
C SER A 126 -5.98 0.52 -23.18
N ALA A 127 -6.16 0.36 -24.50
CA ALA A 127 -5.38 1.10 -25.48
C ALA A 127 -5.51 2.65 -25.37
N THR A 128 -6.54 3.17 -24.69
CA THR A 128 -6.74 4.61 -24.47
C THR A 128 -6.19 5.11 -23.15
N SER A 129 -5.94 4.23 -22.18
CA SER A 129 -5.50 4.56 -20.81
C SER A 129 -4.13 3.99 -20.46
N GLN A 130 -3.55 3.18 -21.35
CA GLN A 130 -2.25 2.56 -21.18
C GLN A 130 -1.54 2.41 -22.53
N LYS A 131 -0.25 2.70 -22.52
CA LYS A 131 0.70 2.34 -23.55
C LYS A 131 1.71 1.35 -22.99
N VAL A 132 1.90 0.24 -23.71
CA VAL A 132 2.86 -0.80 -23.34
C VAL A 132 4.03 -0.80 -24.30
N THR A 133 5.24 -0.87 -23.74
CA THR A 133 6.48 -1.01 -24.50
C THR A 133 7.15 -2.30 -24.08
N ASP A 134 7.34 -3.24 -25.03
CA ASP A 134 8.15 -4.43 -24.82
C ASP A 134 9.64 -4.04 -24.84
N LEU A 135 10.36 -4.35 -23.76
CA LEU A 135 11.79 -4.08 -23.60
C LEU A 135 12.64 -5.33 -23.88
N GLY A 136 12.03 -6.44 -24.30
CA GLY A 136 12.66 -7.73 -24.46
C GLY A 136 12.83 -8.50 -23.14
N ASN A 137 13.16 -9.79 -23.25
CA ASN A 137 13.40 -10.67 -22.09
C ASN A 137 12.26 -10.67 -21.05
N SER A 138 11.00 -10.61 -21.51
CA SER A 138 9.81 -10.51 -20.64
C SER A 138 9.70 -9.24 -19.79
N ASN A 139 10.41 -8.16 -20.14
CA ASN A 139 10.33 -6.87 -19.45
C ASN A 139 9.41 -5.93 -20.23
N PHE A 140 8.58 -5.16 -19.53
CA PHE A 140 7.71 -4.17 -20.16
C PHE A 140 7.71 -2.86 -19.38
N THR A 141 7.51 -1.76 -20.10
CA THR A 141 7.06 -0.51 -19.48
C THR A 141 5.56 -0.37 -19.67
N LEU A 142 4.86 0.03 -18.61
CA LEU A 142 3.47 0.48 -18.66
C LEU A 142 3.46 1.98 -18.40
N ALA A 143 3.07 2.74 -19.42
CA ALA A 143 2.82 4.17 -19.33
C ALA A 143 1.30 4.36 -19.25
N LEU A 144 0.81 4.85 -18.12
CA LEU A 144 -0.62 4.95 -17.82
C LEU A 144 -1.07 6.40 -17.84
N GLU A 145 -2.33 6.57 -18.22
CA GLU A 145 -3.06 7.83 -18.30
C GLU A 145 -4.28 7.73 -17.37
N ASP A 146 -4.46 8.73 -16.52
CA ASP A 146 -5.60 8.77 -15.58
C ASP A 146 -6.86 9.39 -16.21
N GLY A 147 -6.74 9.92 -17.42
CA GLY A 147 -7.84 10.51 -18.19
C GLY A 147 -8.17 11.94 -17.77
N THR A 148 -7.26 12.60 -17.05
CA THR A 148 -7.30 14.02 -16.72
C THR A 148 -6.02 14.69 -17.23
N GLY A 149 -6.13 15.93 -17.74
CA GLY A 149 -4.95 16.62 -18.27
C GLY A 149 -4.58 16.18 -19.69
N ALA A 150 -3.28 16.06 -19.96
CA ALA A 150 -2.75 15.79 -21.29
C ALA A 150 -2.59 14.28 -21.50
N ALA A 151 -3.15 13.76 -22.61
CA ALA A 151 -3.07 12.34 -22.98
C ALA A 151 -1.68 11.93 -23.50
N ASP A 152 -0.65 12.12 -22.67
CA ASP A 152 0.75 11.84 -22.99
C ASP A 152 1.26 10.52 -22.37
N PHE A 153 0.44 9.86 -21.54
CA PHE A 153 0.75 8.62 -20.82
C PHE A 153 1.90 8.77 -19.80
N GLN A 154 2.13 9.97 -19.29
CA GLN A 154 3.22 10.25 -18.34
C GLN A 154 2.74 10.32 -16.89
N ASP A 155 1.42 10.31 -16.64
CA ASP A 155 0.84 10.41 -15.30
C ASP A 155 1.45 9.38 -14.34
N LEU A 156 1.59 8.15 -14.81
CA LEU A 156 2.31 7.08 -14.12
C LEU A 156 3.01 6.17 -15.11
N VAL A 157 4.33 6.02 -14.97
CA VAL A 157 5.13 5.09 -15.76
C VAL A 157 5.80 4.09 -14.83
N VAL A 158 5.54 2.80 -15.03
CA VAL A 158 6.17 1.70 -14.28
C VAL A 158 6.88 0.73 -15.21
N LYS A 159 7.99 0.16 -14.73
CA LYS A 159 8.59 -1.03 -15.34
C LYS A 159 8.08 -2.28 -14.62
N ILE A 160 7.63 -3.27 -15.38
CA ILE A 160 7.27 -4.60 -14.87
C ILE A 160 8.24 -5.65 -15.40
N GLN A 161 8.71 -6.53 -14.52
CA GLN A 161 9.69 -7.56 -14.86
C GLN A 161 9.52 -8.82 -13.99
N PRO A 162 9.63 -10.03 -14.58
CA PRO A 162 9.80 -11.26 -13.83
C PRO A 162 10.90 -11.17 -12.79
N SER A 163 10.68 -11.76 -11.63
CA SER A 163 11.69 -11.86 -10.57
C SER A 163 11.86 -13.30 -10.11
N ASN A 164 13.11 -13.66 -9.84
CA ASN A 164 13.48 -14.89 -9.14
C ASN A 164 13.95 -14.60 -7.70
N GLN A 165 13.90 -13.33 -7.27
CA GLN A 165 14.28 -12.95 -5.92
C GLN A 165 13.24 -13.44 -4.89
N PRO A 166 13.66 -13.77 -3.66
CA PRO A 166 12.73 -13.92 -2.55
C PRO A 166 11.86 -12.67 -2.39
N LEU A 167 10.63 -12.85 -1.90
CA LEU A 167 9.81 -11.70 -1.52
C LEU A 167 10.48 -11.01 -0.32
N PRO A 168 10.55 -9.67 -0.29
CA PRO A 168 10.97 -8.93 0.90
C PRO A 168 10.16 -9.34 2.14
N LEU A 169 10.80 -9.33 3.31
CA LEU A 169 10.11 -9.60 4.57
C LEU A 169 9.01 -8.55 4.82
N GLY A 170 7.94 -8.95 5.52
CA GLY A 170 6.87 -8.02 5.92
C GLY A 170 5.78 -7.78 4.88
N ILE A 171 5.98 -8.17 3.62
CA ILE A 171 5.05 -7.75 2.54
C ILE A 171 3.85 -8.68 2.32
N GLY A 172 3.69 -9.74 3.11
CA GLY A 172 2.74 -10.82 2.85
C GLY A 172 1.27 -10.39 2.73
N LEU A 173 0.90 -9.29 3.38
CA LEU A 173 -0.44 -8.69 3.31
C LEU A 173 -0.54 -7.45 2.43
N GLN A 174 0.57 -6.75 2.22
CA GLN A 174 0.58 -5.47 1.52
C GLN A 174 -0.02 -5.61 0.12
N GLY A 175 -1.04 -4.82 -0.17
CA GLY A 175 -1.82 -4.87 -1.40
C GLY A 175 -3.24 -5.39 -1.22
N LYS A 176 -3.56 -6.07 -0.11
CA LYS A 176 -4.95 -6.41 0.26
C LYS A 176 -5.69 -5.17 0.81
N SER A 177 -6.97 -5.33 1.14
CA SER A 177 -7.76 -4.25 1.74
C SER A 177 -7.23 -3.87 3.12
N GLN A 178 -7.01 -2.58 3.36
CA GLN A 178 -6.56 -1.98 4.63
C GLN A 178 -5.28 -2.65 5.16
N ALA A 179 -4.35 -2.94 4.25
CA ALA A 179 -3.22 -3.82 4.51
C ALA A 179 -1.85 -3.11 4.37
N GLU A 180 -1.80 -1.82 4.69
CA GLU A 180 -0.60 -1.03 4.90
C GLU A 180 0.09 -1.46 6.20
N VAL A 181 0.46 -2.73 6.27
CA VAL A 181 0.95 -3.41 7.48
C VAL A 181 2.20 -4.23 7.17
N ILE A 182 2.94 -4.58 8.21
CA ILE A 182 4.07 -5.48 8.16
C ILE A 182 3.62 -6.86 8.64
N ASP A 183 3.54 -7.85 7.75
CA ASP A 183 3.20 -9.24 8.08
C ASP A 183 4.45 -10.08 8.37
N LEU A 184 4.65 -10.39 9.65
CA LEU A 184 5.73 -11.26 10.13
C LEU A 184 5.21 -12.59 10.67
N ARG A 185 3.94 -12.95 10.43
CA ARG A 185 3.32 -14.18 10.97
C ARG A 185 4.09 -15.45 10.60
N GLY A 186 4.74 -15.47 9.44
CA GLY A 186 5.54 -16.60 8.96
C GLY A 186 6.91 -16.77 9.64
N LEU A 187 7.27 -15.92 10.61
CA LEU A 187 8.59 -15.91 11.25
C LEU A 187 8.46 -16.22 12.74
N THR A 188 9.40 -16.98 13.31
CA THR A 188 9.43 -17.29 14.75
C THR A 188 10.48 -16.48 15.53
N GLN A 189 11.46 -15.94 14.82
CA GLN A 189 12.57 -15.17 15.40
C GLN A 189 12.26 -13.66 15.44
N GLN A 190 13.10 -12.91 16.16
CA GLN A 190 13.04 -11.45 16.08
C GLN A 190 13.48 -10.96 14.70
N VAL A 191 12.88 -9.86 14.27
CA VAL A 191 13.18 -9.19 13.02
C VAL A 191 13.73 -7.83 13.34
N LYS A 192 14.95 -7.56 12.86
CA LYS A 192 15.53 -6.23 12.91
C LYS A 192 14.83 -5.34 11.88
N ALA A 193 14.53 -4.12 12.30
CA ALA A 193 13.86 -3.10 11.50
C ALA A 193 14.67 -1.79 11.55
N ASP A 194 15.07 -1.31 10.38
CA ASP A 194 15.69 0.00 10.20
C ASP A 194 14.70 0.93 9.49
N PHE A 195 14.27 2.00 10.15
CA PHE A 195 13.29 2.94 9.63
C PHE A 195 13.97 4.19 9.06
N VAL A 196 13.47 4.66 7.93
CA VAL A 196 13.75 6.00 7.40
C VAL A 196 12.45 6.78 7.41
N LEU A 197 12.43 7.88 8.15
CA LEU A 197 11.29 8.78 8.29
C LEU A 197 11.60 10.10 7.57
N ASN A 198 10.70 10.57 6.73
CA ASN A 198 10.73 11.94 6.20
C ASN A 198 9.44 12.66 6.57
N ARG A 199 9.50 13.98 6.76
CA ARG A 199 8.35 14.79 7.15
C ARG A 199 8.30 16.11 6.39
N GLU A 200 7.16 16.39 5.76
CA GLU A 200 6.84 17.66 5.09
C GLU A 200 5.46 18.13 5.56
N ALA A 201 5.40 18.68 6.78
CA ALA A 201 4.14 18.96 7.44
C ALA A 201 4.21 20.17 8.39
N GLY A 202 3.10 20.86 8.56
CA GLY A 202 2.96 21.90 9.58
C GLY A 202 2.96 21.35 11.00
N PHE A 203 2.44 20.12 11.19
CA PHE A 203 2.25 19.52 12.50
C PHE A 203 3.44 18.69 13.00
N ASN A 204 3.56 18.58 14.32
CA ASN A 204 4.54 17.72 14.95
C ASN A 204 3.99 16.30 15.08
N ASN A 205 4.17 15.53 14.02
CA ASN A 205 3.63 14.19 13.93
C ASN A 205 4.53 13.15 14.62
N PHE A 206 3.87 12.13 15.17
CA PHE A 206 4.50 10.95 15.73
C PHE A 206 3.97 9.71 15.00
N VAL A 207 4.86 8.83 14.54
CA VAL A 207 4.47 7.53 13.99
C VAL A 207 4.91 6.41 14.93
N GLY A 208 4.00 5.48 15.17
CA GLY A 208 4.26 4.24 15.89
C GLY A 208 3.69 3.03 15.14
N PHE A 209 4.04 1.85 15.62
CA PHE A 209 3.50 0.58 15.13
C PHE A 209 2.91 -0.20 16.30
N TYR A 210 1.85 -0.96 16.09
CA TYR A 210 1.19 -1.79 17.11
C TYR A 210 0.85 -3.16 16.53
N LYS A 211 0.74 -4.17 17.41
CA LYS A 211 0.34 -5.52 16.99
C LYS A 211 -1.16 -5.57 16.75
N VAL A 212 -1.56 -6.27 15.70
CA VAL A 212 -2.95 -6.68 15.46
C VAL A 212 -3.04 -8.20 15.49
N ALA A 213 -4.18 -8.71 15.98
CA ALA A 213 -4.47 -10.13 16.11
C ALA A 213 -4.66 -10.81 14.74
N ASP A 214 -5.18 -10.08 13.76
CA ASP A 214 -5.48 -10.60 12.42
C ASP A 214 -5.49 -9.49 11.35
N GLU A 215 -5.82 -9.87 10.11
CA GLU A 215 -5.88 -8.99 8.93
C GLU A 215 -7.00 -7.92 9.02
N SER A 216 -7.94 -8.06 9.96
CA SER A 216 -9.02 -7.08 10.19
C SER A 216 -8.65 -5.95 11.14
N GLY A 217 -7.43 -5.98 11.70
CA GLY A 217 -6.92 -4.95 12.60
C GLY A 217 -7.36 -5.09 14.05
N GLY A 218 -7.96 -6.21 14.44
CA GLY A 218 -8.36 -6.42 15.83
C GLY A 218 -7.17 -6.36 16.80
N ILE A 219 -7.38 -5.88 18.02
CA ILE A 219 -6.38 -5.84 19.10
C ILE A 219 -6.76 -6.88 20.14
N ASP A 220 -5.84 -7.81 20.39
CA ASP A 220 -5.91 -8.76 21.52
C ASP A 220 -5.27 -8.10 22.75
N THR A 221 -6.10 -7.81 23.76
CA THR A 221 -5.69 -7.12 24.98
C THR A 221 -5.36 -8.09 26.11
N ASN A 222 -5.75 -9.36 25.99
CA ASN A 222 -5.65 -10.36 27.05
C ASN A 222 -4.66 -11.51 26.72
N GLY A 223 -4.21 -11.62 25.46
CA GLY A 223 -3.22 -12.58 25.00
C GLY A 223 -3.77 -13.96 24.63
N ASP A 224 -5.08 -14.13 24.46
CA ASP A 224 -5.71 -15.40 24.09
C ASP A 224 -5.71 -15.69 22.56
N GLY A 225 -5.16 -14.77 21.77
CA GLY A 225 -5.08 -14.85 20.31
C GLY A 225 -6.36 -14.41 19.60
N LYS A 226 -7.33 -13.81 20.30
CA LYS A 226 -8.56 -13.27 19.72
C LYS A 226 -8.63 -11.76 19.89
N ALA A 227 -9.23 -11.08 18.91
CA ALA A 227 -9.46 -9.66 19.00
C ALA A 227 -10.50 -9.35 20.09
N ASP A 228 -10.12 -8.52 21.07
CA ASP A 228 -11.02 -7.94 22.07
C ASP A 228 -11.60 -6.60 21.59
N LEU A 229 -10.83 -5.85 20.82
CA LEU A 229 -11.20 -4.55 20.27
C LEU A 229 -11.03 -4.54 18.75
N THR A 230 -12.07 -4.17 18.02
CA THR A 230 -12.03 -4.02 16.55
C THR A 230 -11.93 -2.55 16.15
N PRO A 231 -11.37 -2.22 14.97
CA PRO A 231 -11.33 -0.85 14.46
C PRO A 231 -12.68 -0.15 14.57
N GLY A 232 -12.67 1.04 15.18
CA GLY A 232 -13.86 1.88 15.36
C GLY A 232 -14.62 1.68 16.68
N GLN A 233 -14.28 0.65 17.47
CA GLN A 233 -14.84 0.51 18.82
C GLN A 233 -14.25 1.56 19.78
N ALA A 234 -15.04 1.96 20.77
CA ALA A 234 -14.58 2.86 21.83
C ALA A 234 -13.38 2.25 22.56
N GLY A 235 -12.32 3.03 22.75
CA GLY A 235 -11.09 2.57 23.39
C GLY A 235 -10.07 1.94 22.43
N TYR A 236 -10.42 1.69 21.15
CA TYR A 236 -9.49 1.13 20.16
C TYR A 236 -8.23 1.99 20.02
N THR A 237 -8.38 3.32 19.85
CA THR A 237 -7.26 4.25 19.72
C THR A 237 -6.32 4.20 20.92
N GLN A 238 -6.86 4.23 22.14
CA GLN A 238 -6.06 4.15 23.37
C GLN A 238 -5.37 2.79 23.50
N ALA A 239 -6.04 1.70 23.11
CA ALA A 239 -5.46 0.36 23.13
C ALA A 239 -4.31 0.24 22.12
N ALA A 240 -4.47 0.75 20.90
CA ALA A 240 -3.44 0.74 19.87
C ALA A 240 -2.20 1.55 20.30
N VAL A 241 -2.40 2.78 20.79
CA VAL A 241 -1.31 3.67 21.22
C VAL A 241 -0.61 3.14 22.48
N ARG A 242 -1.37 2.53 23.41
CA ARG A 242 -0.80 1.87 24.59
C ARG A 242 -0.01 0.61 24.21
N GLY A 243 -0.53 -0.16 23.26
CA GLY A 243 0.06 -1.40 22.73
C GLY A 243 1.12 -1.20 21.65
N ARG A 244 1.55 0.04 21.40
CA ARG A 244 2.62 0.34 20.43
C ARG A 244 3.90 -0.40 20.80
N VAL A 245 4.72 -0.69 19.79
CA VAL A 245 6.04 -1.29 19.97
C VAL A 245 6.96 -0.26 20.63
N ALA A 246 7.33 -0.52 21.88
CA ALA A 246 8.21 0.36 22.65
C ALA A 246 9.57 0.56 21.93
N GLY A 247 10.03 1.81 21.85
CA GLY A 247 11.29 2.17 21.20
C GLY A 247 11.20 2.38 19.69
N ILE A 248 10.04 2.13 19.07
CA ILE A 248 9.69 2.55 17.70
C ILE A 248 8.81 3.80 17.80
N ASP A 249 9.43 4.87 18.28
CA ASP A 249 8.82 6.18 18.52
C ASP A 249 9.38 7.14 17.46
N LEU A 250 8.74 7.21 16.29
CA LEU A 250 9.29 7.87 15.09
C LEU A 250 8.80 9.32 15.01
N ALA A 251 9.72 10.27 15.06
CA ALA A 251 9.44 11.69 14.85
C ALA A 251 10.67 12.42 14.31
N VAL A 252 10.45 13.47 13.51
CA VAL A 252 11.49 14.36 13.00
C VAL A 252 10.95 15.77 12.87
N SER A 253 11.82 16.78 12.77
CA SER A 253 11.41 18.16 12.48
C SER A 253 10.87 18.31 11.05
N ASN A 254 10.18 19.43 10.78
CA ASN A 254 9.65 19.72 9.46
C ASN A 254 10.79 19.80 8.42
N GLN A 255 10.53 19.36 7.19
CA GLN A 255 11.49 19.18 6.11
C GLN A 255 12.67 18.26 6.45
N GLY A 256 12.54 17.44 7.51
CA GLY A 256 13.62 16.63 8.05
C GLY A 256 13.55 15.16 7.62
N THR A 257 14.72 14.51 7.66
CA THR A 257 14.89 13.06 7.51
C THR A 257 15.56 12.51 8.75
N ALA A 258 15.05 11.38 9.28
CA ALA A 258 15.64 10.68 10.41
C ALA A 258 15.75 9.17 10.14
N ASN A 259 16.83 8.56 10.65
CA ASN A 259 17.05 7.12 10.58
C ASN A 259 16.92 6.52 11.98
N PHE A 260 16.15 5.46 12.13
CA PHE A 260 15.97 4.72 13.39
C PHE A 260 16.38 3.28 13.16
N ASN A 261 17.62 2.97 13.51
CA ASN A 261 18.22 1.67 13.25
C ASN A 261 18.08 0.73 14.45
N ASP A 262 18.30 -0.56 14.20
CA ASP A 262 18.38 -1.62 15.20
C ASP A 262 17.12 -1.72 16.06
N LYS A 263 15.95 -1.40 15.48
CA LYS A 263 14.66 -1.61 16.13
C LYS A 263 14.24 -3.05 15.97
N GLN A 264 13.40 -3.52 16.87
CA GLN A 264 13.03 -4.92 16.94
C GLN A 264 11.52 -5.09 16.80
N LEU A 265 11.13 -5.97 15.87
CA LEU A 265 9.77 -6.48 15.73
C LEU A 265 9.76 -7.97 16.07
N THR A 266 8.73 -8.42 16.78
CA THR A 266 8.55 -9.85 17.07
C THR A 266 8.04 -10.57 15.83
N GLY A 267 8.66 -11.68 15.43
CA GLY A 267 8.05 -12.62 14.50
C GLY A 267 6.70 -13.16 15.03
N GLY A 268 5.88 -13.69 14.13
CA GLY A 268 4.60 -14.30 14.49
C GLY A 268 3.46 -13.28 14.65
N SER A 269 3.68 -12.02 14.29
CA SER A 269 2.72 -10.92 14.47
C SER A 269 2.54 -10.13 13.17
N ILE A 270 1.41 -9.43 13.06
CA ILE A 270 1.20 -8.36 12.09
C ILE A 270 1.39 -7.03 12.84
N PHE A 271 2.11 -6.08 12.23
CA PHE A 271 2.26 -4.73 12.78
C PHE A 271 1.62 -3.69 11.86
N ALA A 272 0.67 -2.93 12.38
CA ALA A 272 0.06 -1.82 11.68
C ALA A 272 0.66 -0.48 12.14
N PRO A 273 0.91 0.47 11.24
CA PRO A 273 1.29 1.83 11.60
C PRO A 273 0.10 2.64 12.13
N PHE A 274 0.40 3.66 12.92
CA PHE A 274 -0.50 4.78 13.20
C PHE A 274 0.27 6.10 13.22
N LEU A 275 -0.41 7.20 12.92
CA LEU A 275 0.10 8.56 13.06
C LEU A 275 -0.69 9.32 14.13
N ILE A 276 -0.02 9.83 15.15
CA ILE A 276 -0.57 10.84 16.05
C ILE A 276 -0.25 12.19 15.44
N SER A 277 -1.30 12.93 15.07
CA SER A 277 -1.18 14.26 14.51
C SER A 277 -0.99 15.30 15.61
N ASN A 278 -0.01 16.18 15.42
CA ASN A 278 0.34 17.30 16.30
C ASN A 278 0.30 16.98 17.81
N GLY A 279 0.89 15.88 18.23
CA GLY A 279 0.82 15.48 19.64
C GLY A 279 1.65 14.29 20.03
N THR A 280 1.47 13.87 21.28
CA THR A 280 2.28 12.83 21.92
C THR A 280 1.44 11.63 22.31
N VAL A 281 2.12 10.50 22.54
CA VAL A 281 1.54 9.30 23.14
C VAL A 281 0.79 9.62 24.43
N ASP A 282 1.40 10.38 25.35
CA ASP A 282 0.79 10.70 26.64
C ASP A 282 -0.47 11.54 26.50
N GLN A 283 -0.50 12.49 25.56
CA GLN A 283 -1.70 13.27 25.27
C GLN A 283 -2.84 12.36 24.79
N VAL A 284 -2.56 11.37 23.94
CA VAL A 284 -3.58 10.41 23.51
C VAL A 284 -4.06 9.54 24.68
N LEU A 285 -3.13 9.00 25.48
CA LEU A 285 -3.46 8.13 26.61
C LEU A 285 -4.24 8.86 27.72
N ASN A 286 -4.01 10.16 27.89
CA ASN A 286 -4.74 11.02 28.83
C ASN A 286 -6.01 11.65 28.24
N GLY A 287 -6.38 11.31 26.99
CA GLY A 287 -7.59 11.83 26.33
C GLY A 287 -7.53 13.31 25.95
N GLN A 288 -6.32 13.87 25.85
CA GLN A 288 -6.06 15.26 25.47
C GLN A 288 -5.89 15.45 23.96
N ASN A 289 -5.60 14.37 23.23
CA ASN A 289 -5.53 14.34 21.77
C ASN A 289 -6.24 13.08 21.24
N ASN A 290 -7.10 13.25 20.23
CA ASN A 290 -7.82 12.17 19.56
C ASN A 290 -7.53 12.08 18.05
N GLN A 291 -6.63 12.91 17.52
CA GLN A 291 -6.23 12.91 16.12
C GLN A 291 -5.16 11.84 15.90
N VAL A 292 -5.63 10.59 15.79
CA VAL A 292 -4.80 9.43 15.49
C VAL A 292 -5.37 8.74 14.26
N TYR A 293 -4.52 8.52 13.26
CA TYR A 293 -4.91 7.89 11.99
C TYR A 293 -4.23 6.54 11.82
N PHE A 294 -4.97 5.60 11.24
CA PHE A 294 -4.64 4.18 11.13
C PHE A 294 -4.83 3.71 9.68
N ALA A 295 -4.21 2.58 9.35
CA ALA A 295 -4.43 1.88 8.08
C ALA A 295 -5.87 1.34 7.95
N TYR A 296 -6.53 1.10 9.10
CA TYR A 296 -7.91 0.62 9.13
C TYR A 296 -8.88 1.80 9.16
N LEU A 297 -9.59 2.02 8.05
CA LEU A 297 -10.60 3.09 7.89
C LEU A 297 -11.63 3.07 9.02
N GLY A 298 -11.99 1.89 9.53
CA GLY A 298 -12.91 1.73 10.66
C GLY A 298 -12.44 2.47 11.93
N ALA A 299 -11.13 2.52 12.17
CA ALA A 299 -10.53 3.20 13.32
C ALA A 299 -10.40 4.72 13.14
N ASN A 300 -10.39 5.21 11.90
CA ASN A 300 -10.36 6.64 11.60
C ASN A 300 -11.75 7.25 11.85
N SER A 301 -11.80 8.37 12.58
CA SER A 301 -13.07 9.00 12.97
C SER A 301 -13.84 9.59 11.79
N ASP A 302 -13.11 10.04 10.77
CA ASP A 302 -13.59 10.58 9.50
C ASP A 302 -13.75 9.50 8.41
N LYS A 303 -13.33 8.27 8.69
CA LYS A 303 -13.28 7.12 7.76
C LYS A 303 -12.34 7.29 6.58
N ALA A 304 -11.58 8.39 6.51
CA ALA A 304 -10.64 8.61 5.42
C ALA A 304 -9.51 7.58 5.46
N ASP A 305 -8.95 7.32 4.29
CA ASP A 305 -7.78 6.46 4.14
C ASP A 305 -6.52 7.31 4.23
N HIS A 306 -5.97 7.42 5.43
CA HIS A 306 -4.84 8.30 5.75
C HIS A 306 -3.47 7.69 5.47
N ILE A 307 -3.38 6.39 5.16
CA ILE A 307 -2.09 5.70 5.01
C ILE A 307 -2.07 5.00 3.66
N ARG A 308 -1.08 5.32 2.82
CA ARG A 308 -0.94 4.71 1.50
C ARG A 308 0.29 3.86 1.40
N LEU A 309 0.18 2.77 0.66
CA LEU A 309 1.32 1.96 0.27
C LEU A 309 2.07 2.63 -0.89
N LEU A 310 3.30 3.08 -0.65
CA LEU A 310 4.14 3.72 -1.67
C LEU A 310 5.12 2.74 -2.33
N GLY A 311 5.29 1.54 -1.76
CA GLY A 311 6.25 0.52 -2.18
C GLY A 311 6.34 -0.62 -1.17
N ASN A 312 7.25 -1.57 -1.35
CA ASN A 312 7.47 -2.63 -0.36
C ASN A 312 7.91 -2.04 0.99
N ASN A 313 7.05 -2.12 2.02
CA ASN A 313 7.28 -1.55 3.35
C ASN A 313 7.56 -0.05 3.32
N ILE A 314 6.85 0.69 2.47
CA ILE A 314 6.92 2.14 2.38
C ILE A 314 5.50 2.69 2.51
N PHE A 315 5.30 3.54 3.51
CA PHE A 315 4.00 4.10 3.86
C PHE A 315 4.06 5.63 3.76
N GLY A 316 3.05 6.24 3.13
CA GLY A 316 2.80 7.68 3.13
C GLY A 316 1.59 8.00 4.00
N PHE A 317 1.58 9.16 4.64
CA PHE A 317 0.57 9.52 5.64
C PHE A 317 0.02 10.92 5.39
N GLU A 318 -1.26 11.11 5.72
CA GLU A 318 -1.94 12.42 5.90
C GLU A 318 -2.16 12.71 7.38
N ASP A 319 -1.87 13.94 7.83
CA ASP A 319 -1.96 14.37 9.23
C ASP A 319 -3.20 15.22 9.56
N LEU A 320 -4.01 15.55 8.56
CA LEU A 320 -5.23 16.34 8.70
C LEU A 320 -6.49 15.51 8.50
N ALA A 321 -7.51 15.79 9.31
CA ALA A 321 -8.80 15.10 9.25
C ALA A 321 -9.42 15.24 7.85
N GLY A 322 -10.09 14.18 7.40
CA GLY A 322 -10.64 14.09 6.05
C GLY A 322 -9.60 13.81 4.97
N GLY A 323 -8.34 13.55 5.32
CA GLY A 323 -7.25 13.25 4.41
C GLY A 323 -6.51 14.47 3.85
N GLY A 324 -6.63 15.64 4.50
CA GLY A 324 -5.81 16.81 4.21
C GLY A 324 -5.86 17.29 2.76
N ASP A 325 -4.69 17.42 2.15
CA ASP A 325 -4.54 17.77 0.74
C ASP A 325 -4.28 16.55 -0.16
N PHE A 326 -4.26 15.34 0.42
CA PHE A 326 -4.14 14.05 -0.25
C PHE A 326 -2.82 13.87 -1.02
N ASP A 327 -1.73 14.52 -0.57
CA ASP A 327 -0.40 14.36 -1.14
C ASP A 327 0.46 13.27 -0.46
N TYR A 328 0.03 12.81 0.72
CA TYR A 328 0.59 11.75 1.57
C TYR A 328 2.07 11.88 1.90
N ASN A 329 2.60 13.11 1.84
CA ASN A 329 3.99 13.40 2.17
C ASN A 329 4.18 14.03 3.56
N ASP A 330 3.09 14.33 4.28
CA ASP A 330 3.14 14.86 5.66
C ASP A 330 4.10 14.03 6.50
N VAL A 331 4.00 12.70 6.38
CA VAL A 331 5.04 11.77 6.81
C VAL A 331 5.22 10.66 5.76
N THR A 332 6.46 10.25 5.52
CA THR A 332 6.76 8.98 4.85
C THR A 332 7.64 8.10 5.73
N VAL A 333 7.36 6.80 5.75
CA VAL A 333 8.13 5.79 6.49
C VAL A 333 8.54 4.67 5.55
N ARG A 334 9.84 4.42 5.43
CA ARG A 334 10.39 3.21 4.81
C ARG A 334 10.97 2.30 5.87
N VAL A 335 10.68 1.00 5.78
CA VAL A 335 11.18 -0.01 6.73
C VAL A 335 12.02 -1.05 6.00
N ASN A 336 13.30 -1.15 6.36
CA ASN A 336 14.17 -2.24 5.91
C ASN A 336 14.17 -3.33 6.97
N LEU A 337 13.77 -4.53 6.59
CA LEU A 337 13.62 -5.66 7.50
C LEU A 337 14.66 -6.72 7.20
N SER A 338 15.31 -7.23 8.24
CA SER A 338 16.20 -8.37 8.16
C SER A 338 15.95 -9.31 9.33
N ILE A 339 16.24 -10.59 9.11
CA ILE A 339 16.35 -11.52 10.24
C ILE A 339 17.49 -11.05 11.14
N ALA A 340 17.21 -10.94 12.44
CA ALA A 340 18.20 -10.59 13.45
C ALA A 340 19.14 -11.77 13.75
#